data_AF-A0A3D2VJD5-F1
#
_entry.id   AF-A0A3D2VJD5-F1
#
_cell.length_a   1.000
_cell.length_b   1.000
_cell.length_c   1.000
_cell.angle_alpha   90.00
_cell.angle_beta   90.00
_cell.angle_gamma   90.00
#
_symmetry.space_group_name_H-M   'P 1'
#
loop_
_entity.id
_entity.type
_entity.pdbx_description
1 polymer ?
#
loop_
_entity_poly.entity_id
_entity_poly.type
_entity_poly.pdbx_seq_one_letter_code
_entity_poly.pdbx_strand_id
1 'polypeptide(L)'
;WSAAQATGSTATPVLGALLGLATAVALGYLLYKGSLRLNLANFFRWTGALLILVAAGVLMYAVHEFQELGWLPGAENLAFDVSSTIPPESWYGSLLKGAVGFTPAPSVLQVLAWLGYTIPVAVLYFRPHRASAAAPASAEESVPVSS
;
A
#
# COMPACT_ATOMS: atom_id res chain seq x y z
N TRP A 1 20.62 3.53 -32.57
CA TRP A 1 21.75 2.58 -32.69
C TRP A 1 23.08 3.31 -32.52
N SER A 2 23.36 3.87 -31.33
CA SER A 2 24.59 4.68 -31.10
C SER A 2 25.26 4.48 -29.74
N ALA A 3 24.60 3.81 -28.77
CA ALA A 3 25.17 3.65 -27.42
C ALA A 3 26.37 2.67 -27.36
N ALA A 4 26.56 1.82 -28.37
CA ALA A 4 27.59 0.77 -28.35
C ALA A 4 28.96 1.19 -28.90
N GLN A 5 29.09 2.37 -29.52
CA GLN A 5 30.30 2.75 -30.28
C GLN A 5 31.23 3.75 -29.56
N ALA A 6 30.91 4.21 -28.35
CA ALA A 6 31.66 5.30 -27.68
C ALA A 6 32.79 4.85 -26.74
N THR A 7 33.15 3.57 -26.67
CA THR A 7 34.23 3.11 -25.79
C THR A 7 34.91 1.91 -26.44
N GLY A 8 36.22 2.00 -26.70
CA GLY A 8 37.04 1.08 -27.51
C GLY A 8 37.20 -0.36 -27.01
N SER A 9 36.16 -0.94 -26.40
CA SER A 9 36.04 -2.36 -26.10
C SER A 9 34.55 -2.73 -26.08
N THR A 10 34.08 -3.44 -27.10
CA THR A 10 32.71 -3.95 -27.25
C THR A 10 32.23 -4.84 -26.09
N ALA A 11 33.11 -5.20 -25.17
CA ALA A 11 32.87 -6.09 -24.04
C ALA A 11 32.10 -5.44 -22.87
N THR A 12 32.31 -4.15 -22.60
CA THR A 12 31.78 -3.47 -21.39
C THR A 12 30.24 -3.36 -21.40
N PRO A 13 29.59 -2.94 -22.51
CA PRO A 13 28.12 -2.88 -22.58
C PRO A 13 27.46 -4.27 -22.52
N VAL A 14 28.09 -5.28 -23.14
CA VAL A 14 27.59 -6.66 -23.15
C VAL A 14 27.64 -7.27 -21.75
N LEU A 15 28.72 -7.03 -21.00
CA LEU A 15 28.84 -7.43 -19.60
C LEU A 15 27.77 -6.78 -18.71
N GLY A 16 27.53 -5.48 -18.88
CA GLY A 16 26.47 -4.77 -18.16
C GLY A 16 25.08 -5.34 -18.46
N ALA A 17 24.78 -5.64 -19.73
CA ALA A 17 23.52 -6.26 -20.14
C ALA A 17 23.33 -7.66 -19.53
N LEU A 18 24.39 -8.49 -19.54
CA LEU A 18 24.35 -9.83 -18.94
C LEU A 18 24.18 -9.79 -17.42
N LEU A 19 24.86 -8.87 -16.72
CA LEU A 19 24.68 -8.67 -15.29
C LEU A 19 23.28 -8.16 -14.95
N GLY A 20 22.75 -7.23 -15.74
CA GLY A 20 21.38 -6.76 -15.60
C GLY A 20 20.36 -7.89 -15.76
N LEU A 21 20.54 -8.72 -16.80
CA LEU A 21 19.69 -9.89 -17.05
C LEU A 21 19.79 -10.91 -15.90
N ALA A 22 21.01 -11.23 -15.45
CA ALA A 22 21.22 -12.14 -14.33
C ALA A 22 20.54 -11.63 -13.05
N THR A 23 20.63 -10.32 -12.79
CA THR A 23 19.97 -9.67 -11.65
C THR A 23 18.45 -9.76 -11.77
N ALA A 24 17.89 -9.49 -12.95
CA ALA A 24 16.45 -9.60 -13.21
C ALA A 24 15.93 -11.03 -13.00
N VAL A 25 16.66 -12.04 -13.49
CA VAL A 25 16.33 -13.46 -13.30
C VAL A 25 16.41 -13.83 -11.81
N ALA A 26 17.46 -13.41 -11.11
CA ALA A 26 17.61 -13.67 -9.68
C ALA A 26 16.47 -13.06 -8.86
N LEU A 27 16.11 -11.79 -9.13
CA LEU A 27 14.99 -11.11 -8.50
C LEU A 27 13.65 -11.79 -8.84
N GLY A 28 13.43 -12.16 -10.10
CA GLY A 28 12.23 -12.87 -10.54
C GLY A 28 12.08 -14.22 -9.83
N TYR A 29 13.17 -14.98 -9.69
CA TYR A 29 13.18 -16.25 -8.97
C TYR A 29 12.90 -16.07 -7.46
N LEU A 30 13.52 -15.06 -6.84
CA LEU A 30 13.28 -14.69 -5.44
C LEU A 30 11.81 -14.30 -5.21
N LEU A 31 11.22 -13.51 -6.10
CA LEU A 31 9.81 -13.12 -6.05
C LEU A 31 8.89 -14.32 -6.23
N TYR A 32 9.17 -15.22 -7.18
CA TYR A 32 8.39 -16.44 -7.36
C TYR A 32 8.40 -17.32 -6.11
N LYS A 33 9.60 -17.56 -5.54
CA LYS A 33 9.75 -18.35 -4.32
C LYS A 33 9.10 -17.68 -3.11
N GLY A 34 9.18 -16.35 -3.02
CA GLY A 34 8.55 -15.56 -1.96
C GLY A 34 7.03 -15.54 -2.07
N SER A 35 6.49 -15.33 -3.28
CA SER A 35 5.06 -15.25 -3.55
C SER A 35 4.33 -16.55 -3.20
N LEU A 36 4.92 -17.70 -3.50
CA LEU A 36 4.36 -19.01 -3.16
C LEU A 36 4.27 -19.30 -1.66
N ARG A 37 4.99 -18.53 -0.83
CA ARG A 37 4.94 -18.63 0.65
C ARG A 37 4.11 -17.53 1.29
N LEU A 38 3.58 -16.59 0.53
CA LEU A 38 2.74 -15.53 1.07
C LEU A 38 1.38 -16.10 1.44
N ASN A 39 1.03 -15.94 2.72
CA ASN A 39 -0.32 -16.17 3.17
C ASN A 39 -1.23 -15.09 2.53
N LEU A 40 -2.06 -15.50 1.57
CA LEU A 40 -2.88 -14.60 0.78
C LEU A 40 -3.84 -13.76 1.66
N ALA A 41 -4.33 -14.34 2.75
CA ALA A 41 -5.16 -13.60 3.71
C ALA A 41 -4.35 -12.49 4.40
N ASN A 42 -3.11 -12.76 4.82
CA ASN A 42 -2.25 -11.71 5.37
C ASN A 42 -1.84 -10.69 4.29
N PHE A 43 -1.54 -11.12 3.07
CA PHE A 43 -1.19 -10.22 1.98
C PHE A 43 -2.33 -9.23 1.67
N PHE A 44 -3.56 -9.71 1.49
CA PHE A 44 -4.71 -8.84 1.26
C PHE A 44 -4.99 -7.94 2.46
N ARG A 45 -4.89 -8.45 3.69
CA ARG A 45 -5.07 -7.64 4.89
C ARG A 45 -4.09 -6.47 4.96
N TRP A 46 -2.82 -6.70 4.67
CA TRP A 46 -1.79 -5.64 4.68
C TRP A 46 -1.91 -4.68 3.50
N THR A 47 -2.12 -5.21 2.29
CA THR A 47 -2.27 -4.35 1.10
C THR A 47 -3.57 -3.56 1.14
N GLY A 48 -4.67 -4.14 1.59
CA GLY A 48 -5.94 -3.44 1.80
C GLY A 48 -5.84 -2.36 2.88
N ALA A 49 -5.15 -2.63 3.99
CA ALA A 49 -4.88 -1.62 5.00
C ALA A 49 -4.06 -0.44 4.44
N LEU A 50 -3.05 -0.73 3.62
CA LEU A 50 -2.26 0.28 2.94
C LEU A 50 -3.12 1.11 1.97
N LEU A 51 -4.01 0.47 1.21
CA LEU A 51 -4.93 1.15 0.29
C LEU A 51 -5.89 2.10 1.03
N ILE A 52 -6.36 1.73 2.22
CA ILE A 52 -7.19 2.62 3.07
C ILE A 52 -6.40 3.88 3.45
N LEU A 53 -5.14 3.73 3.84
CA LEU A 53 -4.28 4.87 4.19
C LEU A 53 -4.00 5.77 2.98
N VAL A 54 -3.71 5.19 1.82
CA VAL A 54 -3.50 5.95 0.58
C VAL A 54 -4.76 6.74 0.21
N ALA A 55 -5.94 6.11 0.29
CA ALA A 55 -7.21 6.79 0.02
C ALA A 55 -7.47 7.95 1.01
N ALA A 56 -7.12 7.75 2.28
CA ALA A 56 -7.21 8.81 3.29
C ALA A 56 -6.27 9.99 2.97
N GLY A 57 -5.05 9.71 2.48
CA GLY A 57 -4.11 10.74 2.02
C GLY A 57 -4.66 11.53 0.82
N VAL A 58 -5.25 10.86 -0.17
CA VAL A 58 -5.90 11.53 -1.31
C VAL A 58 -7.08 12.41 -0.86
N LEU A 59 -7.89 11.95 0.09
CA LEU A 59 -8.98 12.73 0.67
C LEU A 59 -8.45 13.99 1.38
N MET A 60 -7.39 13.84 2.17
CA MET A 60 -6.73 14.97 2.86
C MET A 60 -6.20 16.00 1.87
N TYR A 61 -5.55 15.54 0.78
CA TYR A 61 -5.07 16.41 -0.29
C TYR A 61 -6.21 17.15 -0.99
N ALA A 62 -7.32 16.45 -1.30
CA ALA A 62 -8.50 17.11 -1.86
C ALA A 62 -9.01 18.21 -0.92
N VAL A 63 -9.15 17.94 0.38
CA VAL A 63 -9.58 18.93 1.39
C VAL A 63 -8.64 20.14 1.41
N HIS A 64 -7.33 19.92 1.29
CA HIS A 64 -6.36 21.00 1.21
C HIS A 64 -6.60 21.90 -0.02
N GLU A 65 -6.78 21.31 -1.21
CA GLU A 65 -7.11 22.06 -2.43
C GLU A 65 -8.43 22.85 -2.28
N PHE A 66 -9.46 22.26 -1.66
CA PHE A 66 -10.72 22.96 -1.37
C PHE A 66 -10.55 24.13 -0.38
N GLN A 67 -9.56 24.06 0.54
CA GLN A 67 -9.21 25.16 1.43
C GLN A 67 -8.44 26.25 0.68
N GLU A 68 -7.53 25.90 -0.23
CA GLU A 68 -6.82 26.86 -1.09
C GLU A 68 -7.76 27.61 -2.04
N LEU A 69 -8.79 26.94 -2.53
CA LEU A 69 -9.86 27.53 -3.35
C LEU A 69 -10.81 28.44 -2.55
N GLY A 70 -10.64 28.53 -1.22
CA GLY A 70 -11.46 29.37 -0.34
C GLY A 70 -12.87 28.84 -0.07
N TRP A 71 -13.19 27.61 -0.49
CA TRP A 71 -14.51 27.00 -0.29
C TRP A 71 -14.66 26.38 1.11
N LEU A 72 -13.56 26.01 1.76
CA LEU A 72 -13.55 25.48 3.11
C LEU A 72 -12.79 26.42 4.07
N PRO A 73 -13.37 26.80 5.23
CA PRO A 73 -12.68 27.59 6.23
C PRO A 73 -11.59 26.77 6.95
N GLY A 74 -10.61 27.46 7.55
CA GLY A 74 -9.62 26.83 8.43
C GLY A 74 -8.27 26.49 7.80
N ALA A 75 -7.92 27.07 6.64
CA ALA A 75 -6.56 27.00 6.08
C ALA A 75 -5.49 27.49 7.08
N GLU A 76 -5.84 28.48 7.91
CA GLU A 76 -4.94 29.07 8.92
C GLU A 76 -5.02 28.40 10.30
N ASN A 77 -5.98 27.48 10.52
CA ASN A 77 -6.13 26.71 11.77
C ASN A 77 -5.29 25.42 11.69
N LEU A 78 -4.00 25.58 11.95
CA LEU A 78 -3.05 24.48 12.02
C LEU A 78 -3.39 23.55 13.19
N ALA A 79 -3.46 22.24 12.94
CA ALA A 79 -3.80 21.24 13.96
C ALA A 79 -2.62 20.96 14.90
N PHE A 80 -1.42 20.93 14.33
CA PHE A 80 -0.18 20.61 15.02
C PHE A 80 1.00 21.25 14.27
N ASP A 81 1.78 22.09 14.96
CA ASP A 81 3.16 22.41 14.57
C ASP A 81 4.07 21.39 15.26
N VAL A 82 4.61 20.44 14.48
CA VAL A 82 5.53 19.39 14.97
C VAL A 82 6.92 19.58 14.35
N SER A 83 7.33 20.83 14.10
CA SER A 83 8.63 21.14 13.50
C SER A 83 9.83 20.86 14.43
N SER A 84 9.62 20.58 15.71
CA SER A 84 10.71 20.53 16.70
C SER A 84 11.13 19.16 17.23
N THR A 85 10.42 18.05 16.92
CA THR A 85 10.65 16.79 17.68
C THR A 85 10.76 15.50 16.82
N ILE A 86 10.60 15.54 15.50
CA ILE A 86 10.63 14.32 14.67
C ILE A 86 11.72 14.42 13.59
N PRO A 87 12.87 13.74 13.73
CA PRO A 87 13.88 13.64 12.68
C PRO A 87 13.27 12.98 11.43
N PRO A 88 13.19 13.67 10.28
CA PRO A 88 12.58 13.15 9.04
C PRO A 88 13.40 12.05 8.34
N GLU A 89 14.59 11.73 8.84
CA GLU A 89 15.65 11.02 8.09
C GLU A 89 15.63 9.49 8.23
N SER A 90 14.57 8.90 8.80
CA SER A 90 14.41 7.44 8.84
C SER A 90 13.91 6.92 7.48
N TRP A 91 14.51 5.85 6.96
CA TRP A 91 14.07 5.21 5.70
C TRP A 91 12.63 4.67 5.78
N TYR A 92 12.17 4.32 6.98
CA TYR A 92 10.76 4.00 7.23
C TYR A 92 9.88 5.24 7.27
N GLY A 93 10.43 6.36 7.76
CA GLY A 93 9.77 7.65 7.83
C GLY A 93 9.48 8.22 6.44
N SER A 94 10.37 8.03 5.47
CA SER A 94 10.18 8.41 4.05
C SER A 94 9.22 7.47 3.32
N LEU A 95 9.20 6.18 3.63
CA LEU A 95 8.19 5.24 3.12
C LEU A 95 6.80 5.51 3.70
N LEU A 96 6.69 5.83 5.00
CA LEU A 96 5.43 6.27 5.60
C LEU A 96 5.01 7.65 5.10
N LYS A 97 5.95 8.61 4.95
CA LYS A 97 5.67 9.93 4.36
C LYS A 97 5.14 9.82 2.94
N GLY A 98 5.79 8.99 2.13
CA GLY A 98 5.43 8.75 0.73
C GLY A 98 4.13 7.96 0.56
N ALA A 99 3.76 7.11 1.54
CA ALA A 99 2.51 6.34 1.50
C ALA A 99 1.30 7.08 2.10
N VAL A 100 1.50 8.04 2.99
CA VAL A 100 0.43 8.62 3.84
C VAL A 100 0.14 10.10 3.53
N GLY A 101 0.95 10.80 2.73
CA GLY A 101 0.69 12.22 2.41
C GLY A 101 0.93 13.13 3.61
N PHE A 102 2.08 12.97 4.26
CA PHE A 102 2.42 13.74 5.46
C PHE A 102 2.77 15.20 5.11
N THR A 103 1.77 16.08 5.20
CA THR A 103 2.00 17.53 5.13
C THR A 103 2.58 18.00 6.47
N PRO A 104 3.70 18.76 6.49
CA PRO A 104 4.34 19.25 7.72
C PRO A 104 3.47 20.17 8.60
N ALA A 105 2.35 20.68 8.07
CA ALA A 105 1.44 21.60 8.74
C ALA A 105 -0.03 21.30 8.34
N PRO A 106 -0.61 20.17 8.77
CA PRO A 106 -1.99 19.84 8.41
C PRO A 106 -2.97 20.73 9.18
N SER A 107 -4.01 21.22 8.51
CA SER A 107 -5.10 21.93 9.19
C SER A 107 -5.94 20.97 10.03
N VAL A 108 -6.63 21.48 11.07
CA VAL A 108 -7.51 20.66 11.94
C VAL A 108 -8.54 19.90 11.11
N LEU A 109 -9.05 20.54 10.05
CA LEU A 109 -10.06 19.98 9.16
C LEU A 109 -9.51 18.83 8.31
N GLN A 110 -8.26 18.93 7.86
CA GLN A 110 -7.55 17.85 7.15
C GLN A 110 -7.34 16.63 8.06
N VAL A 111 -6.94 16.82 9.32
CA VAL A 111 -6.77 15.73 10.29
C VAL A 111 -8.11 15.08 10.64
N LEU A 112 -9.17 15.87 10.84
CA LEU A 112 -10.51 15.35 11.08
C LEU A 112 -11.07 14.58 9.88
N ALA A 113 -10.87 15.07 8.66
CA ALA A 113 -11.27 14.35 7.44
C ALA A 113 -10.52 13.01 7.32
N TRP A 114 -9.22 13.01 7.61
CA TRP A 114 -8.40 11.80 7.60
C TRP A 114 -8.85 10.78 8.66
N LEU A 115 -9.05 11.20 9.92
CA LEU A 115 -9.54 10.32 11.00
C LEU A 115 -10.97 9.85 10.75
N GLY A 116 -11.84 10.76 10.30
CA GLY A 116 -13.25 10.49 9.99
C GLY A 116 -13.44 9.49 8.87
N TYR A 117 -12.49 9.38 7.94
CA TYR A 117 -12.47 8.33 6.93
C TYR A 117 -11.75 7.06 7.42
N THR A 118 -10.53 7.19 7.94
CA THR A 118 -9.65 6.04 8.23
C THR A 118 -10.20 5.15 9.33
N ILE A 119 -10.71 5.74 10.42
CA ILE A 119 -11.21 4.97 11.57
C ILE A 119 -12.40 4.07 11.19
N PRO A 120 -13.52 4.58 10.65
CA PRO A 120 -14.65 3.72 10.33
C PRO A 120 -14.33 2.71 9.22
N VAL A 121 -13.58 3.10 8.20
CA VAL A 121 -13.23 2.20 7.09
C VAL A 121 -12.30 1.08 7.57
N ALA A 122 -11.30 1.37 8.40
CA ALA A 122 -10.44 0.36 9.00
C ALA A 122 -11.22 -0.59 9.93
N VAL A 123 -12.13 -0.05 10.76
CA VAL A 123 -12.98 -0.86 11.64
C VAL A 123 -13.87 -1.82 10.84
N LEU A 124 -14.48 -1.35 9.75
CA LEU A 124 -15.30 -2.18 8.88
C LEU A 124 -14.46 -3.21 8.12
N TYR A 125 -13.28 -2.82 7.63
CA TYR A 125 -12.37 -3.69 6.89
C TYR A 125 -11.84 -4.85 7.76
N PHE A 126 -11.49 -4.57 9.01
CA PHE A 126 -10.97 -5.58 9.94
C PHE A 126 -12.06 -6.33 10.72
N ARG A 127 -13.35 -6.02 10.51
CA ARG A 127 -14.43 -6.77 11.16
C ARG A 127 -14.38 -8.23 10.70
N PRO A 128 -14.36 -9.20 11.65
CA PRO A 128 -14.40 -10.61 11.31
C PRO A 128 -15.68 -10.91 10.54
N HIS A 129 -15.55 -11.29 9.28
CA HIS A 129 -16.66 -11.86 8.52
C HIS A 129 -16.88 -13.25 9.13
N ARG A 130 -17.94 -13.41 9.93
CA ARG A 130 -18.38 -14.73 10.37
C ARG A 130 -18.59 -15.55 9.10
N ALA A 131 -17.68 -16.48 8.83
CA ALA A 131 -17.86 -17.46 7.78
C ALA A 131 -19.25 -18.06 8.02
N SER A 132 -20.15 -17.86 7.07
CA SER A 132 -21.43 -18.56 7.06
C SER A 132 -21.06 -20.03 7.11
N ALA A 133 -21.30 -20.66 8.26
CA ALA A 133 -21.01 -22.07 8.45
C ALA A 133 -21.68 -22.82 7.31
N ALA A 134 -20.88 -23.42 6.44
CA ALA A 134 -21.39 -24.30 5.40
C ALA A 134 -22.31 -25.31 6.07
N ALA A 135 -23.58 -25.31 5.68
CA ALA A 135 -24.56 -26.28 6.15
C ALA A 135 -24.01 -27.70 5.85
N PRO A 136 -23.80 -28.56 6.86
CA PRO A 136 -23.39 -29.93 6.62
C PRO A 136 -24.66 -30.77 6.40
N ALA A 137 -24.83 -31.32 5.21
CA ALA A 137 -25.65 -32.50 4.92
C ALA A 137 -25.48 -32.78 3.41
N SER A 138 -24.73 -33.79 2.92
CA SER A 138 -24.45 -35.11 3.48
C SER A 138 -25.70 -35.76 4.07
N ALA A 139 -26.79 -35.74 3.31
CA ALA A 139 -27.98 -36.54 3.58
C ALA A 139 -28.62 -36.97 2.25
N GLU A 140 -27.87 -37.66 1.38
CA GLU A 140 -28.52 -38.39 0.28
C GLU A 140 -27.74 -39.62 -0.24
N GLU A 141 -26.67 -40.04 0.42
CA GLU A 141 -25.98 -41.29 0.10
C GLU A 141 -26.25 -42.36 1.17
N SER A 142 -27.49 -42.86 1.16
CA SER A 142 -27.80 -44.17 1.72
C SER A 142 -28.92 -44.80 0.89
N VAL A 143 -28.59 -45.17 -0.35
CA VAL A 143 -29.41 -46.10 -1.14
C VAL A 143 -29.22 -47.49 -0.53
N PRO A 144 -30.26 -48.13 0.05
CA PRO A 144 -30.12 -49.50 0.50
C PRO A 144 -30.15 -50.42 -0.72
N VAL A 145 -29.03 -51.08 -1.00
CA VAL A 145 -29.01 -52.26 -1.86
C VAL A 145 -29.71 -53.37 -1.08
N SER A 146 -30.98 -53.66 -1.40
CA SER A 146 -31.63 -54.88 -0.93
C SER A 146 -31.36 -56.01 -1.94
N SER A 147 -30.83 -57.10 -1.38
CA SER A 147 -30.66 -58.46 -1.90
C SER A 147 -31.87 -59.03 -2.62
#